data_AF-A0A0D0A2W8-F1
#
_entry.id   AF-A0A0D0A2W8-F1
#
_cell.length_a   1.000
_cell.length_b   1.000
_cell.length_c   1.000
_cell.angle_alpha   90.00
_cell.angle_beta   90.00
_cell.angle_gamma   90.00
#
_symmetry.space_group_name_H-M   'P 1'
#
loop_
_entity.id
_entity.type
_entity.pdbx_description
1 polymer ?
#
loop_
_entity_poly.entity_id
_entity_poly.type
_entity_poly.pdbx_seq_one_letter_code
_entity_poly.pdbx_strand_id
1 'polypeptide(L)'
;RTHHNRYGMFREYQGAFPTYDPESSTHLGQLCDSHDLEQGEGEDDTYPRFGTSLSAIGDNYFKPFLNATVWRLMGWFYGGSNQKSIDDLNSLVHNVILAEDFNRMDLQDFVASRELKRLDDSTIFASDLWHMASVTIRLPCEKVKVPEERAPEFHVEGLHYRKLTEVIKSAFAETAAEEYNAMPYKLYWQPDDDATTERVFSEVYTADIMLEEHERIK
;
A
#
# COMPACT_ATOMS: atom_id res chain seq x y z
N ARG A 1 -30.65 7.63 4.63
CA ARG A 1 -29.68 8.17 5.61
C ARG A 1 -29.32 7.07 6.60
N THR A 2 -28.06 6.95 6.99
CA THR A 2 -27.62 6.03 8.06
C THR A 2 -27.87 6.64 9.45
N HIS A 3 -27.74 5.83 10.50
CA HIS A 3 -27.67 6.34 11.87
C HIS A 3 -26.36 7.12 12.10
N HIS A 4 -26.38 8.05 13.05
CA HIS A 4 -25.20 8.78 13.51
C HIS A 4 -24.22 7.83 14.21
N ASN A 5 -22.94 7.99 13.91
CA ASN A 5 -21.88 7.33 14.67
C ASN A 5 -21.58 8.10 15.97
N ARG A 6 -20.63 7.59 16.79
CA ARG A 6 -20.22 8.22 18.06
C ARG A 6 -19.72 9.67 17.94
N TYR A 7 -19.42 10.14 16.74
CA TYR A 7 -18.95 11.48 16.43
C TYR A 7 -20.04 12.38 15.83
N GLY A 8 -21.29 11.91 15.75
CA GLY A 8 -22.38 12.65 15.13
C GLY A 8 -22.35 12.62 13.59
N MET A 9 -21.56 11.74 12.98
CA MET A 9 -21.46 11.64 11.52
C MET A 9 -22.50 10.66 10.96
N PHE A 10 -23.13 11.01 9.85
CA PHE A 10 -24.05 10.11 9.14
C PHE A 10 -23.96 10.30 7.62
N ARG A 11 -24.38 9.27 6.88
CA ARG A 11 -24.32 9.22 5.42
C ARG A 11 -25.71 9.32 4.81
N GLU A 12 -25.80 10.00 3.68
CA GLU A 12 -26.98 10.09 2.83
C GLU A 12 -26.66 9.55 1.44
N TYR A 13 -27.19 8.37 1.13
CA TYR A 13 -27.10 7.75 -0.19
C TYR A 13 -28.19 8.28 -1.12
N GLN A 14 -27.84 8.46 -2.40
CA GLN A 14 -28.79 8.77 -3.45
C GLN A 14 -29.32 7.45 -4.04
N GLY A 15 -30.58 7.12 -3.75
CA GLY A 15 -31.23 5.88 -4.20
C GLY A 15 -31.22 4.76 -3.15
N ALA A 16 -30.91 3.53 -3.58
CA ALA A 16 -30.89 2.36 -2.70
C ALA A 16 -29.69 2.39 -1.74
N PHE A 17 -29.87 1.84 -0.54
CA PHE A 17 -28.76 1.63 0.37
C PHE A 17 -27.82 0.55 -0.19
N PRO A 18 -26.49 0.71 -0.01
CA PRO A 18 -25.55 -0.31 -0.40
C PRO A 18 -25.78 -1.59 0.43
N THR A 19 -25.60 -2.74 -0.21
CA THR A 19 -25.64 -4.05 0.48
C THR A 19 -24.40 -4.27 1.36
N TYR A 20 -23.34 -3.51 1.11
CA TYR A 20 -22.04 -3.67 1.75
C TYR A 20 -21.44 -2.29 2.10
N ASP A 21 -20.90 -2.16 3.32
CA ASP A 21 -20.30 -0.94 3.86
C ASP A 21 -18.90 -1.25 4.43
N PRO A 22 -17.81 -0.92 3.71
CA PRO A 22 -16.45 -1.26 4.13
C PRO A 22 -16.02 -0.55 5.42
N GLU A 23 -16.52 0.67 5.64
CA GLU A 23 -16.17 1.48 6.80
C GLU A 23 -16.88 1.04 8.09
N SER A 24 -17.90 0.19 7.99
CA SER A 24 -18.55 -0.41 9.17
C SER A 24 -17.68 -1.47 9.84
N SER A 25 -16.75 -2.08 9.10
CA SER A 25 -15.84 -3.13 9.56
C SER A 25 -14.48 -2.65 10.02
N THR A 26 -14.11 -1.39 9.78
CA THR A 26 -12.77 -0.87 10.11
C THR A 26 -12.65 -0.59 11.61
N HIS A 27 -11.86 -1.39 12.33
CA HIS A 27 -11.53 -1.16 13.74
C HIS A 27 -10.28 -0.28 13.88
N LEU A 28 -10.20 0.56 14.92
CA LEU A 28 -9.07 1.48 15.12
C LEU A 28 -7.70 0.76 15.18
N GLY A 29 -7.67 -0.45 15.76
CA GLY A 29 -6.49 -1.30 15.81
C GLY A 29 -6.05 -1.90 14.47
N GLN A 30 -6.85 -1.75 13.40
CA GLN A 30 -6.43 -2.09 12.03
C GLN A 30 -5.80 -0.89 11.30
N LEU A 31 -6.04 0.34 11.78
CA LEU A 31 -5.53 1.57 11.16
C LEU A 31 -4.21 2.03 11.79
N CYS A 32 -3.98 1.67 13.05
CA CYS A 32 -2.77 2.03 13.79
C CYS A 32 -2.29 0.85 14.64
N ASP A 33 -1.08 0.34 14.35
CA ASP A 33 -0.33 -0.58 15.22
C ASP A 33 0.32 0.13 16.42
N SER A 34 -0.19 1.33 16.76
CA SER A 34 0.34 2.15 17.84
C SER A 34 -0.06 1.54 19.18
N HIS A 35 0.91 0.91 19.83
CA HIS A 35 0.77 0.33 21.16
C HIS A 35 0.37 1.38 22.23
N ASP A 36 0.67 2.65 21.98
CA ASP A 36 0.39 3.79 22.88
C ASP A 36 -1.08 4.24 22.87
N LEU A 37 -1.86 3.94 21.82
CA LEU A 37 -3.26 4.33 21.77
C LEU A 37 -4.16 3.45 22.66
N GLU A 38 -3.66 2.31 23.14
CA GLU A 38 -4.36 1.44 24.10
C GLU A 38 -3.98 1.70 25.56
N GLN A 39 -2.94 2.50 25.85
CA GLN A 39 -2.50 2.78 27.22
C GLN A 39 -2.38 4.29 27.47
N GLY A 40 -3.25 4.78 28.34
CA GLY A 40 -3.00 6.07 28.99
C GLY A 40 -1.65 6.03 29.73
N GLU A 41 -0.86 7.09 29.50
CA GLU A 41 0.34 7.49 30.24
C GLU A 41 1.40 6.39 30.45
N GLY A 42 2.34 6.30 29.50
CA GLY A 42 3.58 5.51 29.64
C GLY A 42 4.71 6.18 28.85
N GLU A 43 5.91 6.20 29.45
CA GLU A 43 7.08 7.00 29.07
C GLU A 43 7.66 6.72 27.67
N ASP A 44 8.24 7.78 27.10
CA ASP A 44 9.02 7.86 25.86
C ASP A 44 10.16 6.83 25.81
N ASP A 45 9.92 5.68 25.18
CA ASP A 45 10.94 4.65 24.98
C ASP A 45 11.80 4.98 23.74
N THR A 46 12.87 5.72 24.00
CA THR A 46 13.93 6.00 23.03
C THR A 46 14.67 4.68 22.71
N TYR A 47 14.31 3.99 21.63
CA TYR A 47 15.05 2.79 21.21
C TYR A 47 16.53 3.12 20.93
N PRO A 48 17.49 2.52 21.67
CA PRO A 48 18.90 2.71 21.36
C PRO A 48 19.22 2.03 20.03
N ARG A 49 19.69 2.84 19.06
CA ARG A 49 20.25 2.39 17.78
C ARG A 49 21.25 1.26 18.07
N PHE A 50 20.87 0.03 17.69
CA PHE A 50 21.67 -1.17 17.95
C PHE A 50 22.90 -1.17 17.04
N GLY A 51 23.98 -0.52 17.48
CA GLY A 51 25.26 -0.57 16.77
C GLY A 51 26.14 0.67 16.91
N THR A 52 26.87 0.79 18.01
CA THR A 52 28.18 1.49 18.08
C THR A 52 29.08 1.06 19.25
N SER A 53 28.71 0.06 20.06
CA SER A 53 29.53 -0.39 21.20
C SER A 53 30.10 -1.79 20.96
N LEU A 54 31.15 -1.86 20.13
CA LEU A 54 32.01 -3.05 20.01
C LEU A 54 33.00 -3.18 21.20
N SER A 55 32.94 -2.28 22.18
CA SER A 55 33.83 -2.23 23.35
C SER A 55 33.33 -3.01 24.57
N ALA A 56 32.15 -3.64 24.52
CA ALA A 56 31.60 -4.47 25.59
C ALA A 56 31.62 -5.98 25.29
N ILE A 57 32.53 -6.44 24.41
CA ILE A 57 32.75 -7.88 24.14
C ILE A 57 33.55 -8.47 25.31
N GLY A 58 32.86 -8.72 26.42
CA GLY A 58 33.42 -9.35 27.62
C GLY A 58 32.67 -10.62 28.00
N ASP A 59 31.34 -10.58 28.04
CA ASP A 59 30.52 -11.74 28.37
C ASP A 59 29.19 -11.71 27.60
N ASN A 60 28.98 -12.73 26.77
CA ASN A 60 27.77 -13.01 25.98
C ASN A 60 27.37 -11.93 24.95
N TYR A 61 28.12 -11.83 23.85
CA TYR A 61 27.84 -10.92 22.72
C TYR A 61 26.44 -11.03 22.10
N PHE A 62 25.72 -12.12 22.38
CA PHE A 62 24.39 -12.40 21.85
C PHE A 62 23.25 -12.07 22.83
N LYS A 63 23.55 -11.58 24.04
CA LYS A 63 22.52 -11.05 24.95
C LYS A 63 21.89 -9.78 24.35
N PRO A 64 20.57 -9.55 24.54
CA PRO A 64 19.64 -10.27 25.43
C PRO A 64 19.15 -11.63 24.91
N PHE A 65 19.48 -12.02 23.68
CA PHE A 65 18.95 -13.23 23.04
C PHE A 65 19.59 -14.52 23.57
N LEU A 66 18.89 -15.64 23.37
CA LEU A 66 19.29 -16.97 23.88
C LEU A 66 20.40 -17.62 23.07
N ASN A 67 20.61 -17.18 21.82
CA ASN A 67 21.65 -17.71 20.95
C ASN A 67 22.08 -16.69 19.89
N ALA A 68 23.23 -16.96 19.27
CA ALA A 68 23.81 -16.09 18.25
C ALA A 68 22.97 -15.98 16.98
N THR A 69 22.17 -17.00 16.63
CA THR A 69 21.31 -16.98 15.44
C THR A 69 20.23 -15.91 15.57
N VAL A 70 19.51 -15.91 16.70
CA VAL A 70 18.49 -14.90 16.99
C VAL A 70 19.12 -13.51 17.08
N TRP A 71 20.30 -13.39 17.69
CA TRP A 71 21.02 -12.12 17.73
C TRP A 71 21.38 -11.58 16.34
N ARG A 72 21.88 -12.42 15.42
CA ARG A 72 22.19 -12.01 14.03
C ARG A 72 20.94 -11.60 13.27
N LEU A 73 19.86 -12.35 13.45
CA LEU A 73 18.58 -12.08 12.81
C LEU A 73 17.98 -10.75 13.29
N MET A 74 17.95 -10.53 14.61
CA MET A 74 17.45 -9.29 15.21
C MET A 74 18.36 -8.10 14.92
N GLY A 75 19.68 -8.31 14.86
CA GLY A 75 20.64 -7.31 14.43
C GLY A 75 20.44 -6.90 12.96
N TRP A 76 20.11 -7.84 12.07
CA TRP A 76 19.72 -7.53 10.69
C TRP A 76 18.39 -6.77 10.61
N PHE A 77 17.41 -7.16 11.43
CA PHE A 77 16.09 -6.52 11.48
C PHE A 77 16.19 -5.04 11.86
N TYR A 78 16.93 -4.72 12.92
CA TYR A 78 17.12 -3.35 13.39
C TYR A 78 18.27 -2.59 12.72
N GLY A 79 19.16 -3.27 12.01
CA GLY A 79 20.35 -2.67 11.38
C GLY A 79 20.08 -1.93 10.06
N GLY A 80 18.82 -1.86 9.61
CA GLY A 80 18.45 -1.35 8.28
C GLY A 80 17.40 -0.23 8.29
N SER A 81 16.68 -0.12 7.16
CA SER A 81 15.53 0.77 6.98
C SER A 81 14.37 0.37 7.91
N ASN A 82 13.60 1.36 8.41
CA ASN A 82 12.40 1.18 9.25
C ASN A 82 11.20 0.57 8.50
N GLN A 83 11.41 0.01 7.31
CA GLN A 83 10.38 -0.59 6.47
C GLN A 83 10.15 -2.09 6.75
N LYS A 84 10.76 -2.66 7.79
CA LYS A 84 10.60 -4.06 8.15
C LYS A 84 9.55 -4.20 9.24
N SER A 85 8.51 -5.01 9.02
CA SER A 85 7.51 -5.32 10.03
C SER A 85 7.88 -6.58 10.82
N ILE A 86 7.33 -6.72 12.03
CA ILE A 86 7.51 -7.94 12.84
C ILE A 86 6.91 -9.16 12.13
N ASP A 87 5.80 -8.97 11.41
CA ASP A 87 5.15 -10.05 10.66
C ASP A 87 6.01 -10.53 9.48
N ASP A 88 6.67 -9.61 8.77
CA ASP A 88 7.64 -9.96 7.73
C ASP A 88 8.82 -10.75 8.30
N LEU A 89 9.28 -10.41 9.51
CA LEU A 89 10.35 -11.13 10.18
C LEU A 89 9.93 -12.56 10.55
N ASN A 90 8.72 -12.72 11.10
CA ASN A 90 8.15 -14.04 11.38
C ASN A 90 7.98 -14.86 10.10
N SER A 91 7.51 -14.24 9.01
CA SER A 91 7.38 -14.88 7.69
C SER A 91 8.74 -15.33 7.14
N LEU A 92 9.79 -14.50 7.26
CA LEU A 92 11.15 -14.88 6.87
C LEU A 92 11.64 -16.13 7.60
N VAL A 93 11.34 -16.25 8.90
CA VAL A 93 11.76 -17.43 9.67
C VAL A 93 10.96 -18.67 9.25
N HIS A 94 9.64 -18.58 9.27
CA HIS A 94 8.77 -19.75 9.13
C HIS A 94 8.58 -20.20 7.68
N ASN A 95 8.47 -19.25 6.75
CA ASN A 95 8.15 -19.53 5.34
C ASN A 95 9.39 -19.58 4.44
N VAL A 96 10.55 -19.09 4.91
CA VAL A 96 11.79 -19.13 4.11
C VAL A 96 12.84 -20.00 4.81
N ILE A 97 13.31 -19.61 5.99
CA ILE A 97 14.45 -20.31 6.63
C ILE A 97 14.10 -21.74 7.06
N LEU A 98 12.85 -21.97 7.48
CA LEU A 98 12.36 -23.28 7.93
C LEU A 98 11.57 -24.05 6.86
N ALA A 99 11.51 -23.55 5.62
CA ALA A 99 10.85 -24.26 4.53
C ALA A 99 11.58 -25.58 4.21
N GLU A 100 10.84 -26.61 3.81
CA GLU A 100 11.38 -27.96 3.58
C GLU A 100 12.43 -28.01 2.45
N ASP A 101 12.26 -27.14 1.47
CA ASP A 101 13.15 -26.97 0.31
C ASP A 101 14.24 -25.93 0.53
N PHE A 102 14.31 -25.30 1.71
CA PHE A 102 15.35 -24.33 2.01
C PHE A 102 16.69 -24.99 2.29
N ASN A 103 17.67 -24.70 1.45
CA ASN A 103 19.05 -25.14 1.64
C ASN A 103 19.98 -23.95 1.81
N ARG A 104 20.55 -23.81 3.03
CA ARG A 104 21.51 -22.75 3.35
C ARG A 104 22.73 -22.71 2.42
N MET A 105 23.11 -23.84 1.83
CA MET A 105 24.28 -23.92 0.94
C MET A 105 24.05 -23.16 -0.36
N ASP A 106 22.79 -23.03 -0.80
CA ASP A 106 22.45 -22.31 -2.02
C ASP A 106 22.66 -20.79 -1.87
N LEU A 107 22.75 -20.31 -0.62
CA LEU A 107 23.04 -18.91 -0.30
C LEU A 107 24.54 -18.57 -0.30
N GLN A 108 25.43 -19.55 -0.44
CA GLN A 108 26.88 -19.32 -0.35
C GLN A 108 27.37 -18.34 -1.43
N ASP A 109 26.82 -18.45 -2.64
CA ASP A 109 27.13 -17.57 -3.77
C ASP A 109 25.98 -16.60 -4.09
N PHE A 110 25.03 -16.41 -3.16
CA PHE A 110 23.86 -15.55 -3.38
C PHE A 110 24.27 -14.09 -3.51
N VAL A 111 23.75 -13.44 -4.56
CA VAL A 111 23.93 -12.02 -4.83
C VAL A 111 22.59 -11.45 -5.27
N ALA A 112 21.99 -10.60 -4.44
CA ALA A 112 20.66 -10.04 -4.67
C ALA A 112 20.53 -9.35 -6.05
N SER A 113 21.54 -8.59 -6.49
CA SER A 113 21.51 -7.92 -7.79
C SER A 113 21.47 -8.89 -8.98
N ARG A 114 22.05 -10.08 -8.85
CA ARG A 114 22.02 -11.11 -9.89
C ARG A 114 20.64 -11.75 -9.99
N GLU A 115 20.02 -12.05 -8.85
CA GLU A 115 18.67 -12.64 -8.83
C GLU A 115 17.61 -11.62 -9.27
N LEU A 116 17.75 -10.33 -8.91
CA LEU A 116 16.90 -9.26 -9.44
C LEU A 116 17.02 -9.13 -10.95
N LYS A 117 18.24 -9.21 -11.51
CA LYS A 117 18.41 -9.21 -12.96
C LYS A 117 17.73 -10.41 -13.65
N ARG A 118 17.83 -11.61 -13.05
CA ARG A 118 17.11 -12.79 -13.55
C ARG A 118 15.60 -12.62 -13.51
N LEU A 119 15.10 -11.91 -12.49
CA LEU A 119 13.68 -11.59 -12.35
C LEU A 119 13.22 -10.60 -13.44
N ASP A 120 14.02 -9.57 -13.71
CA ASP A 120 13.77 -8.60 -14.78
C ASP A 120 13.76 -9.27 -16.17
N ASP A 121 14.65 -10.24 -16.38
CA ASP A 121 14.72 -11.05 -17.61
C ASP A 121 13.62 -12.13 -17.67
N SER A 122 12.87 -12.33 -16.57
CA SER A 122 11.85 -13.39 -16.50
C SER A 122 10.54 -12.96 -17.14
N THR A 123 9.90 -13.90 -17.86
CA THR A 123 8.55 -13.71 -18.40
C THR A 123 7.47 -14.15 -17.40
N ILE A 124 7.82 -14.44 -16.15
CA ILE A 124 6.86 -14.93 -15.14
C ILE A 124 5.82 -13.86 -14.83
N PHE A 125 6.20 -12.58 -14.91
CA PHE A 125 5.29 -11.44 -14.82
C PHE A 125 4.82 -10.91 -16.18
N ALA A 126 5.20 -11.56 -17.28
CA ALA A 126 4.55 -11.37 -18.58
C ALA A 126 3.16 -12.03 -18.54
N SER A 127 2.35 -11.57 -17.59
CA SER A 127 0.94 -11.87 -17.53
C SER A 127 0.30 -11.40 -18.82
N ASP A 128 -0.73 -12.12 -19.27
CA ASP A 128 -1.58 -11.80 -20.42
C ASP A 128 -2.29 -10.42 -20.32
N LEU A 129 -2.01 -9.66 -19.25
CA LEU A 129 -2.60 -8.37 -18.95
C LEU A 129 -1.81 -7.19 -19.57
N TRP A 130 -0.56 -7.41 -19.99
CA TRP A 130 0.25 -6.39 -20.67
C TRP A 130 0.15 -6.55 -22.18
N HIS A 131 -0.34 -5.50 -22.85
CA HIS A 131 -0.42 -5.42 -24.29
C HIS A 131 0.82 -4.73 -24.84
N MET A 132 1.29 -5.18 -26.00
CA MET A 132 2.36 -4.51 -26.73
C MET A 132 1.77 -3.71 -27.89
N ALA A 133 2.17 -2.45 -28.04
CA ALA A 133 1.78 -1.60 -29.15
C ALA A 133 2.96 -0.74 -29.62
N SER A 134 2.81 -0.17 -30.82
CA SER A 134 3.68 0.90 -31.30
C SER A 134 2.89 2.19 -31.40
N VAL A 135 3.44 3.28 -30.89
CA VAL A 135 2.78 4.60 -30.90
C VAL A 135 3.70 5.63 -31.54
N THR A 136 3.09 6.59 -32.23
CA THR A 136 3.80 7.73 -32.79
C THR A 136 3.48 8.96 -31.95
N ILE A 137 4.51 9.55 -31.35
CA ILE A 137 4.39 10.77 -30.53
C ILE A 137 4.96 11.96 -31.29
N ARG A 138 4.27 13.09 -31.24
CA ARG A 138 4.75 14.36 -31.80
C ARG A 138 5.63 15.06 -30.78
N LEU A 139 6.84 15.42 -31.20
CA LEU A 139 7.83 16.05 -30.32
C LEU A 139 7.83 17.56 -30.50
N PRO A 140 7.96 18.34 -29.42
CA PRO A 140 8.13 19.78 -29.52
C PRO A 140 9.46 20.13 -30.21
N CYS A 141 9.45 21.12 -31.10
CA CYS A 141 10.67 21.66 -31.68
C CYS A 141 11.34 22.63 -30.69
N GLU A 142 12.56 22.32 -30.26
CA GLU A 142 13.32 23.23 -29.41
C GLU A 142 13.58 24.55 -30.15
N LYS A 143 13.35 25.68 -29.46
CA LYS A 143 13.61 27.05 -29.96
C LYS A 143 12.78 27.50 -31.17
N VAL A 144 11.86 26.67 -31.68
CA VAL A 144 11.00 27.01 -32.83
C VAL A 144 9.54 26.70 -32.50
N LYS A 145 8.68 27.72 -32.59
CA LYS A 145 7.23 27.52 -32.48
C LYS A 145 6.69 26.99 -33.81
N VAL A 146 6.33 25.71 -33.83
CA VAL A 146 5.65 25.08 -34.97
C VAL A 146 4.24 24.63 -34.57
N PRO A 147 3.26 24.69 -35.48
CA PRO A 147 1.97 24.03 -35.29
C PRO A 147 2.15 22.53 -35.07
N GLU A 148 1.29 21.91 -34.27
CA GLU A 148 1.39 20.49 -33.92
C GLU A 148 1.36 19.58 -35.14
N GLU A 149 0.64 19.93 -36.23
CA GLU A 149 0.60 19.10 -37.44
C GLU A 149 1.95 19.02 -38.19
N ARG A 150 2.89 19.93 -37.88
CA ARG A 150 4.24 19.98 -38.48
C ARG A 150 5.33 19.60 -37.49
N ALA A 151 4.94 19.14 -36.30
CA ALA A 151 5.88 18.67 -35.30
C ALA A 151 6.56 17.37 -35.78
N PRO A 152 7.87 17.20 -35.54
CA PRO A 152 8.55 15.94 -35.79
C PRO A 152 7.86 14.78 -35.06
N GLU A 153 7.69 13.67 -35.76
CA GLU A 153 7.10 12.46 -35.20
C GLU A 153 8.21 11.49 -34.76
N PHE A 154 8.02 10.91 -33.59
CA PHE A 154 8.89 9.88 -33.02
C PHE A 154 8.12 8.59 -32.85
N HIS A 155 8.62 7.52 -33.44
CA HIS A 155 8.00 6.22 -33.38
C HIS A 155 8.56 5.42 -32.20
N VAL A 156 7.69 5.03 -31.29
CA VAL A 156 8.02 4.18 -30.14
C VAL A 156 7.52 2.78 -30.43
N GLU A 157 8.45 1.84 -30.62
CA GLU A 157 8.16 0.41 -30.75
C GLU A 157 8.23 -0.29 -29.39
N GLY A 158 7.47 -1.38 -29.23
CA GLY A 158 7.54 -2.22 -28.04
C GLY A 158 6.96 -1.59 -26.76
N LEU A 159 6.06 -0.62 -26.89
CA LEU A 159 5.38 -0.02 -25.75
C LEU A 159 4.48 -1.06 -25.08
N HIS A 160 4.78 -1.38 -23.82
CA HIS A 160 3.92 -2.21 -22.99
C HIS A 160 2.91 -1.34 -22.26
N TYR A 161 1.63 -1.67 -22.34
CA TYR A 161 0.58 -0.94 -21.63
C TYR A 161 -0.50 -1.90 -21.11
N ARG A 162 -1.21 -1.48 -20.07
CA ARG A 162 -2.46 -2.13 -19.62
C ARG A 162 -3.62 -1.22 -19.95
N LYS A 163 -4.75 -1.78 -20.42
CA LYS A 163 -5.96 -0.96 -20.57
C LYS A 163 -6.45 -0.56 -19.19
N LEU A 164 -6.81 0.71 -19.01
CA LEU A 164 -7.32 1.22 -17.74
C LEU A 164 -8.51 0.38 -17.22
N THR A 165 -9.39 -0.06 -18.11
CA THR A 165 -10.53 -0.93 -17.75
C THR A 165 -10.10 -2.31 -17.25
N GLU A 166 -9.02 -2.88 -17.76
CA GLU A 166 -8.46 -4.15 -17.29
C GLU A 166 -7.77 -3.97 -15.94
N VAL A 167 -7.11 -2.83 -15.71
CA VAL A 167 -6.54 -2.47 -14.40
C VAL A 167 -7.65 -2.34 -13.36
N ILE A 168 -8.71 -1.58 -13.67
CA ILE A 168 -9.86 -1.41 -12.75
C ILE A 168 -10.50 -2.77 -12.45
N LYS A 169 -10.78 -3.60 -13.46
CA LYS A 169 -11.35 -4.94 -13.24
C LYS A 169 -10.44 -5.84 -12.38
N SER A 170 -9.13 -5.77 -12.60
CA SER A 170 -8.15 -6.50 -11.80
C SER A 170 -8.21 -6.07 -10.34
N ALA A 171 -8.22 -4.76 -10.07
CA ALA A 171 -8.32 -4.22 -8.71
C ALA A 171 -9.61 -4.66 -8.02
N PHE A 172 -10.74 -4.68 -8.72
CA PHE A 172 -12.03 -5.15 -8.18
C PHE A 172 -12.14 -6.68 -8.06
N ALA A 173 -11.20 -7.46 -8.61
CA ALA A 173 -11.16 -8.91 -8.47
C ALA A 173 -10.31 -9.37 -7.27
N GLU A 174 -9.50 -8.48 -6.71
CA GLU A 174 -8.71 -8.75 -5.51
C GLU A 174 -9.57 -8.68 -4.25
N THR A 175 -9.20 -9.43 -3.21
CA THR A 175 -9.92 -9.41 -1.92
C THR A 175 -9.91 -8.02 -1.28
N ALA A 176 -8.87 -7.21 -1.54
CA ALA A 176 -8.80 -5.82 -1.09
C ALA A 176 -9.94 -4.94 -1.64
N ALA A 177 -10.61 -5.35 -2.73
CA ALA A 177 -11.77 -4.65 -3.26
C ALA A 177 -12.95 -4.63 -2.29
N GLU A 178 -13.00 -5.56 -1.33
CA GLU A 178 -13.97 -5.52 -0.25
C GLU A 178 -13.84 -4.23 0.53
N GLU A 179 -12.65 -3.66 0.71
CA GLU A 179 -12.49 -2.40 1.47
C GLU A 179 -12.86 -1.13 0.68
N TYR A 180 -13.25 -1.24 -0.60
CA TYR A 180 -13.51 -0.08 -1.45
C TYR A 180 -14.93 0.49 -1.30
N ASN A 181 -15.02 1.79 -1.08
CA ASN A 181 -16.28 2.53 -1.14
C ASN A 181 -16.74 2.74 -2.60
N ALA A 182 -17.40 1.74 -3.17
CA ALA A 182 -17.87 1.78 -4.56
C ALA A 182 -19.12 2.65 -4.79
N MET A 183 -19.98 2.81 -3.76
CA MET A 183 -21.18 3.65 -3.85
C MET A 183 -20.93 5.02 -3.20
N PRO A 184 -21.04 6.12 -3.96
CA PRO A 184 -20.86 7.45 -3.40
C PRO A 184 -22.02 7.86 -2.50
N TYR A 185 -21.74 8.73 -1.53
CA TYR A 185 -22.72 9.26 -0.58
C TYR A 185 -22.38 10.68 -0.16
N LYS A 186 -23.38 11.40 0.33
CA LYS A 186 -23.15 12.64 1.07
C LYS A 186 -22.86 12.31 2.52
N LEU A 187 -21.74 12.81 3.04
CA LEU A 187 -21.36 12.71 4.44
C LEU A 187 -21.74 14.00 5.17
N TYR A 188 -22.39 13.85 6.32
CA TYR A 188 -22.83 14.95 7.14
C TYR A 188 -22.34 14.80 8.58
N TRP A 189 -22.11 15.92 9.23
CA TRP A 189 -21.81 16.02 10.64
C TRP A 189 -22.91 16.78 11.37
N GLN A 190 -23.35 16.23 12.49
CA GLN A 190 -24.30 16.86 13.40
C GLN A 190 -23.97 16.42 14.83
N PRO A 191 -23.37 17.29 15.66
CA PRO A 191 -22.92 16.90 17.00
C PRO A 191 -24.09 16.65 17.98
N ASP A 192 -25.19 17.39 17.85
CA ASP A 192 -26.40 17.26 18.67
C ASP A 192 -27.65 17.37 17.79
N ASP A 193 -28.78 16.81 18.21
CA ASP A 193 -30.05 16.81 17.45
C ASP A 193 -30.54 18.23 17.08
N ASP A 194 -30.24 19.21 17.93
CA ASP A 194 -30.60 20.62 17.74
C ASP A 194 -29.53 21.43 16.97
N ALA A 195 -28.36 20.85 16.71
CA ALA A 195 -27.27 21.52 16.00
C ALA A 195 -27.49 21.50 14.47
N THR A 196 -26.99 22.54 13.80
CA THR A 196 -27.05 22.63 12.33
C THR A 196 -26.24 21.51 11.70
N THR A 197 -26.84 20.78 10.77
CA THR A 197 -26.16 19.75 10.00
C THR A 197 -25.17 20.38 9.00
N GLU A 198 -23.92 19.93 9.02
CA GLU A 198 -22.86 20.41 8.12
C GLU A 198 -22.44 19.34 7.12
N ARG A 199 -22.17 19.75 5.86
CA ARG A 199 -21.70 18.86 4.81
C ARG A 199 -20.20 18.65 4.94
N VAL A 200 -19.78 17.39 5.01
CA VAL A 200 -18.37 17.00 5.09
C VAL A 200 -17.90 16.41 3.76
N PHE A 201 -16.72 16.85 3.32
CA PHE A 201 -16.01 16.32 2.16
C PHE A 201 -14.71 15.69 2.65
N SER A 202 -14.44 14.44 2.26
CA SER A 202 -13.23 13.71 2.63
C SER A 202 -12.58 13.12 1.38
N GLU A 203 -13.17 12.04 0.87
CA GLU A 203 -12.69 11.31 -0.29
C GLU A 203 -13.51 11.58 -1.55
N VAL A 204 -13.02 11.11 -2.70
CA VAL A 204 -13.68 11.27 -4.00
C VAL A 204 -15.12 10.74 -4.00
N TYR A 205 -15.40 9.62 -3.33
CA TYR A 205 -16.76 9.05 -3.22
C TYR A 205 -17.72 9.89 -2.35
N THR A 206 -17.21 10.93 -1.67
CA THR A 206 -18.03 11.92 -0.98
C THR A 206 -18.21 13.22 -1.77
N ALA A 207 -17.56 13.38 -2.93
CA ALA A 207 -17.63 14.59 -3.73
C ALA A 207 -18.92 14.67 -4.57
N ASP A 208 -19.41 15.89 -4.81
CA ASP A 208 -20.65 16.09 -5.57
C ASP A 208 -20.50 15.63 -7.04
N ILE A 209 -19.32 15.81 -7.65
CA ILE A 209 -19.05 15.32 -9.01
C ILE A 209 -19.15 13.80 -9.11
N MET A 210 -18.75 13.06 -8.07
CA MET A 210 -18.83 11.60 -8.08
C MET A 210 -20.27 11.12 -7.90
N LEU A 211 -21.08 11.85 -7.13
CA LEU A 211 -22.51 11.59 -7.01
C LEU A 211 -23.22 11.82 -8.36
N GLU A 212 -22.94 12.92 -9.03
CA GLU A 212 -23.51 13.26 -10.34
C GLU A 212 -23.14 12.22 -11.41
N GLU A 213 -21.85 11.85 -11.49
CA GLU A 213 -21.39 10.84 -12.44
C GLU A 213 -21.97 9.46 -12.16
N HIS A 214 -22.14 9.08 -10.88
CA HIS A 214 -22.76 7.82 -10.51
C HIS A 214 -24.24 7.74 -10.90
N GLU A 215 -24.99 8.83 -10.78
CA GLU A 215 -26.37 8.90 -11.28
C GLU A 215 -26.44 8.87 -12.81
N ARG A 216 -25.43 9.39 -13.52
CA ARG A 216 -25.39 9.37 -14.99
C ARG A 216 -25.23 7.97 -15.59
N ILE A 217 -24.59 7.06 -14.86
CA ILE A 217 -24.30 5.69 -15.33
C ILE A 217 -25.23 4.62 -14.76
N LYS A 218 -26.18 4.99 -13.90
CA LYS A 218 -27.28 4.12 -13.45
C LYS A 218 -28.31 3.92 -14.57
#